data_AF-A0A0M2SS50-F1
#
_entry.id   AF-A0A0M2SS50-F1
#
_cell.length_a   1.000
_cell.length_b   1.000
_cell.length_c   1.000
_cell.angle_alpha   90.00
_cell.angle_beta   90.00
_cell.angle_gamma   90.00
#
_symmetry.space_group_name_H-M   'P 1'
#
loop_
_entity.id
_entity.type
_entity.pdbx_description
1 polymer ?
#
loop_
_entity_poly.entity_id
_entity_poly.type
_entity_poly.pdbx_seq_one_letter_code
_entity_poly.pdbx_strand_id
1 'polypeptide(L)' 'MDKKKLSFLSIFVFLAINVVSLVQVIEGYYGREYGHVYTFMFVSLLSTALATAAFFIWRKEEYKK' A
#
# COMPACT_ATOMS: atom_id res chain seq x y z
N MET A 1 -4.75 -20.61 7.14
CA MET A 1 -5.21 -19.24 7.45
C MET A 1 -6.31 -18.88 6.47
N ASP A 2 -7.49 -18.46 6.93
CA ASP A 2 -8.63 -18.19 6.04
C ASP A 2 -8.27 -17.13 4.99
N LYS A 3 -8.69 -17.30 3.74
CA LYS A 3 -8.47 -16.33 2.64
C LYS A 3 -8.90 -14.92 3.05
N LYS A 4 -10.01 -14.80 3.78
CA LYS A 4 -10.50 -13.57 4.42
C LYS A 4 -9.45 -12.91 5.33
N LYS A 5 -8.87 -13.67 6.27
CA LYS A 5 -7.87 -13.16 7.22
C LYS A 5 -6.59 -12.74 6.51
N LEU A 6 -6.17 -13.50 5.50
CA LEU A 6 -5.01 -13.16 4.68
C LEU A 6 -5.21 -11.86 3.89
N SER A 7 -6.36 -11.70 3.20
CA SER A 7 -6.67 -10.49 2.45
C SER A 7 -6.79 -9.27 3.38
N PHE A 8 -7.44 -9.42 4.53
CA PHE A 8 -7.51 -8.36 5.52
C PHE A 8 -6.13 -7.94 6.03
N LEU A 9 -5.28 -8.90 6.40
CA LEU A 9 -3.91 -8.63 6.85
C LEU A 9 -3.07 -7.93 5.76
N SER A 10 -3.22 -8.35 4.49
CA SER A 10 -2.47 -7.72 3.38
C SER A 10 -2.80 -6.24 3.20
N ILE A 11 -4.02 -5.80 3.49
CA ILE A 11 -4.39 -4.37 3.43
C ILE A 11 -3.54 -3.57 4.41
N PHE A 12 -3.37 -4.04 5.65
CA PHE A 12 -2.53 -3.36 6.65
C PHE A 12 -1.06 -3.34 6.24
N VAL A 13 -0.55 -4.43 5.66
CA VAL A 13 0.83 -4.48 5.18
C VAL A 13 1.05 -3.46 4.06
N PHE A 14 0.16 -3.41 3.07
CA PHE A 14 0.27 -2.43 1.99
C PHE A 14 0.12 -1.00 2.49
N LEU A 15 -0.76 -0.75 3.48
CA LEU A 15 -0.91 0.56 4.10
C LEU A 15 0.38 0.98 4.85
N ALA A 16 1.01 0.08 5.59
CA ALA A 16 2.26 0.37 6.29
C ALA A 16 3.39 0.71 5.32
N ILE A 17 3.55 -0.08 4.25
CA ILE A 17 4.51 0.21 3.17
C ILE A 17 4.22 1.57 2.53
N ASN A 18 2.94 1.89 2.32
CA ASN A 18 2.52 3.16 1.76
C ASN A 18 2.95 4.35 2.61
N VAL A 19 2.64 4.31 3.92
CA VAL A 19 2.98 5.38 4.86
C VAL A 19 4.49 5.61 4.91
N VAL A 20 5.28 4.54 5.04
CA VAL A 20 6.75 4.64 5.05
C VAL A 20 7.28 5.23 3.75
N SER A 21 6.74 4.79 2.60
CA SER A 21 7.15 5.32 1.30
C SER A 21 6.80 6.80 1.15
N LEU A 22 5.64 7.24 1.66
CA LEU A 22 5.24 8.64 1.59
C LEU A 22 6.15 9.55 2.43
N VAL A 23 6.60 9.08 3.61
CA VAL A 23 7.59 9.80 4.42
C VAL A 23 8.88 10.00 3.63
N GLN A 24 9.36 8.95 2.97
CA GLN A 24 10.57 9.01 2.13
C GLN A 24 10.41 9.96 0.93
N VAL A 25 9.20 10.07 0.35
CA VAL A 25 8.91 11.07 -0.70
C VAL A 25 9.06 12.49 -0.16
N ILE A 26 8.51 12.77 1.03
CA ILE A 26 8.58 14.09 1.66
C ILE A 26 10.03 14.43 1.99
N GLU A 27 10.74 13.51 2.64
CA GLU A 27 12.16 13.67 3.00
C GLU A 27 13.04 13.87 1.76
N GLY A 28 12.86 13.04 0.73
CA GLY A 28 13.59 13.17 -0.53
C GLY A 28 13.31 14.48 -1.26
N TYR A 29 12.08 15.00 -1.20
CA TYR A 29 11.73 16.27 -1.83
C TYR A 29 12.44 17.44 -1.13
N TYR A 30 12.40 17.48 0.21
CA TYR A 30 13.10 18.51 0.99
C TYR A 30 14.62 18.37 0.94
N GLY A 31 15.14 17.13 0.86
CA GLY A 31 16.56 16.82 0.66
C GLY A 31 17.06 17.06 -0.77
N ARG A 32 16.18 17.44 -1.71
CA ARG A 32 16.47 17.58 -3.15
C ARG A 32 16.98 16.30 -3.82
N GLU A 33 16.65 15.13 -3.26
CA GLU A 33 16.97 13.80 -3.78
C GLU A 33 15.85 13.30 -4.70
N TYR A 34 15.65 13.97 -5.84
CA TYR A 34 14.49 13.72 -6.71
C TYR A 34 14.41 12.27 -7.24
N GLY A 35 15.53 11.56 -7.38
CA GLY A 35 15.54 10.14 -7.73
C GLY A 35 14.84 9.26 -6.69
N HIS A 36 15.05 9.54 -5.40
CA HIS A 36 14.34 8.89 -4.30
C HIS A 36 12.86 9.25 -4.32
N VAL A 37 12.52 10.53 -4.56
CA VAL A 37 11.13 11.00 -4.65
C VAL A 37 10.32 10.18 -5.67
N TYR A 38 10.80 10.05 -6.91
CA TYR A 38 10.06 9.31 -7.92
C TYR A 38 9.93 7.82 -7.60
N THR A 39 10.99 7.21 -7.06
CA THR A 39 10.99 5.79 -6.70
C THR A 39 9.98 5.51 -5.59
N PHE A 40 10.05 6.24 -4.47
CA PHE A 40 9.14 6.04 -3.36
C PHE A 40 7.71 6.50 -3.68
N MET A 41 7.54 7.48 -4.57
CA MET A 41 6.23 7.86 -5.06
C MET A 41 5.59 6.73 -5.85
N PHE A 42 6.34 6.09 -6.75
CA PHE A 42 5.87 4.92 -7.49
C PHE A 42 5.48 3.77 -6.55
N VAL A 43 6.33 3.46 -5.55
CA VAL A 43 6.03 2.43 -4.54
C VAL A 43 4.78 2.78 -3.72
N SER A 44 4.57 4.06 -3.38
CA SER A 44 3.36 4.53 -2.71
C SER A 44 2.10 4.33 -3.58
N LEU A 45 2.14 4.71 -4.85
CA LEU A 45 1.02 4.48 -5.77
C LEU A 45 0.72 2.98 -5.94
N LEU A 46 1.76 2.16 -6.10
CA LEU A 46 1.62 0.72 -6.26
C LEU A 46 1.04 0.05 -5.01
N SER A 47 1.52 0.40 -3.82
CA SER A 47 0.99 -0.11 -2.55
C SER A 47 -0.48 0.29 -2.34
N THR A 48 -0.88 1.51 -2.75
CA THR A 48 -2.29 1.94 -2.72
C THR A 48 -3.16 1.09 -3.65
N ALA A 49 -2.69 0.82 -4.87
CA ALA A 49 -3.40 -0.03 -5.83
C ALA A 49 -3.55 -1.47 -5.30
N LEU A 50 -2.50 -2.03 -4.70
CA LEU A 50 -2.52 -3.36 -4.09
C LEU A 50 -3.44 -3.43 -2.86
N ALA A 51 -3.41 -2.42 -1.99
CA ALA A 51 -4.33 -2.30 -0.85
C ALA A 51 -5.79 -2.26 -1.32
N THR A 52 -6.06 -1.50 -2.38
CA THR A 52 -7.39 -1.37 -2.98
C THR A 52 -7.85 -2.71 -3.58
N ALA A 53 -6.98 -3.41 -4.31
CA ALA A 53 -7.29 -4.74 -4.84
C ALA A 53 -7.57 -5.75 -3.71
N ALA A 54 -6.74 -5.76 -2.66
CA ALA A 54 -6.92 -6.61 -1.49
C ALA A 54 -8.24 -6.30 -0.77
N PHE A 55 -8.64 -5.03 -0.68
CA PHE A 55 -9.94 -4.63 -0.14
C PHE A 55 -11.10 -5.20 -0.94
N PHE A 56 -11.07 -5.13 -2.28
CA PHE A 56 -12.12 -5.71 -3.11
C PHE A 56 -12.20 -7.23 -3.00
N ILE A 57 -11.05 -7.92 -2.90
CA ILE A 57 -11.00 -9.37 -2.67
C ILE A 57 -11.59 -9.71 -1.31
N TRP A 58 -11.14 -9.04 -0.25
CA TRP A 58 -11.66 -9.23 1.11
C TRP A 58 -13.16 -8.99 1.16
N ARG A 59 -13.65 -7.88 0.58
CA ARG A 59 -15.07 -7.56 0.48
C ARG A 59 -15.85 -8.68 -0.22
N LYS A 60 -15.36 -9.18 -1.36
CA LYS A 60 -16.03 -10.26 -2.10
C LYS A 60 -16.14 -11.54 -1.27
N GLU A 61 -15.10 -11.88 -0.49
CA GLU A 61 -15.11 -13.06 0.37
C GLU A 61 -15.92 -12.86 1.65
N GLU A 62 -16.02 -11.64 2.18
CA GLU A 62 -16.85 -11.29 3.34
C GLU A 62 -18.36 -11.40 3.03
N TYR A 63 -18.76 -10.87 1.87
CA TYR A 63 -20.16 -10.81 1.46
C TYR A 63 -20.58 -11.96 0.53
N LYS A 64 -19.71 -12.97 0.35
CA LYS A 64 -20.06 -14.25 -0.27
C LYS A 64 -20.95 -15.02 0.72
N LYS A 65 -22.24 -14.72 0.69
CA LYS A 65 -23.28 -15.63 1.19
C LYS A 65 -23.52 -16.73 0.17
#